data_AF-A0A1G0YFR3-F1
#
_entry.id   AF-A0A1G0YFR3-F1
#
_cell.length_a   1.000
_cell.length_b   1.000
_cell.length_c   1.000
_cell.angle_alpha   90.00
_cell.angle_beta   90.00
_cell.angle_gamma   90.00
#
_symmetry.space_group_name_H-M   'P 1'
#
loop_
_entity.id
_entity.type
_entity.pdbx_description
1 polymer ?
#
loop_
_entity_poly.entity_id
_entity_poly.type
_entity_poly.pdbx_seq_one_letter_code
_entity_poly.pdbx_strand_id
1 'polypeptide(L)'
;MFSGLILLFSQCALGSDLYWLCGPDEDGCPEDGYQFCVCIPHNDAEANQPYCLDFDELSCTPLSKTAHCDSHFVFQNQTSCLATIFHSIPDNPCILTTKSFCTEHQTAFCDESGRPGTCNYPKNATN
;
A
#
# COMPACT_ATOMS: atom_id res chain seq x y z
N MET A 1 -18.62 43.06 -22.98
CA MET A 1 -19.15 41.68 -22.96
C MET A 1 -17.94 40.76 -22.82
N PHE A 2 -17.65 40.29 -21.60
CA PHE A 2 -16.52 39.38 -21.36
C PHE A 2 -17.09 37.95 -21.30
N SER A 3 -16.86 37.20 -22.36
CA SER A 3 -17.18 35.77 -22.42
C SER A 3 -16.09 35.01 -21.66
N GLY A 4 -16.36 34.69 -20.40
CA GLY A 4 -15.48 33.87 -19.56
C GLY A 4 -15.69 32.39 -19.92
N LEU A 5 -14.71 31.81 -20.61
CA LEU A 5 -14.68 30.38 -20.91
C LEU A 5 -14.24 29.63 -19.65
N ILE A 6 -15.18 28.97 -18.98
CA ILE A 6 -14.91 28.11 -17.81
C ILE A 6 -14.36 26.77 -18.34
N LEU A 7 -13.05 26.56 -18.19
CA LEU A 7 -12.40 25.28 -18.43
C LEU A 7 -12.68 24.34 -17.26
N LEU A 8 -13.66 23.45 -17.43
CA LEU A 8 -13.91 22.30 -16.56
C LEU A 8 -12.82 21.24 -16.81
N PHE A 9 -11.77 21.23 -15.99
CA PHE A 9 -10.86 20.09 -15.91
C PHE A 9 -11.59 18.95 -15.19
N SER A 10 -12.14 18.01 -15.96
CA SER A 10 -12.61 16.73 -15.47
C SER A 10 -11.42 15.91 -15.01
N GLN A 11 -11.13 15.92 -13.71
CA GLN A 11 -10.14 15.03 -13.11
C GLN A 11 -10.74 13.62 -13.09
N CYS A 12 -10.48 12.84 -14.13
CA CYS A 12 -10.62 11.39 -14.02
C CYS A 12 -9.69 10.96 -12.88
N ALA A 13 -10.25 10.35 -11.84
CA ALA A 13 -9.49 9.73 -10.77
C ALA A 13 -8.66 8.56 -11.35
N LEU A 14 -7.47 8.89 -11.87
CA LEU A 14 -6.43 7.93 -12.16
C LEU A 14 -5.94 7.44 -10.80
N GLY A 15 -6.40 6.27 -10.37
CA GLY A 15 -5.78 5.58 -9.25
C GLY A 15 -4.29 5.35 -9.56
N SER A 16 -3.43 5.47 -8.54
CA SER A 16 -2.01 5.23 -8.69
C SER A 16 -1.75 3.84 -9.28
N ASP A 17 -0.86 3.75 -10.27
CA ASP A 17 -0.35 2.46 -10.76
C ASP A 17 0.74 1.88 -9.85
N LEU A 18 1.07 2.59 -8.76
CA LEU A 18 2.13 2.24 -7.82
C LEU A 18 1.61 1.42 -6.63
N TYR A 19 2.41 0.45 -6.22
CA TYR A 19 2.12 -0.48 -5.12
C TYR A 19 3.35 -0.67 -4.25
N TRP A 20 3.15 -0.85 -2.95
CA TRP A 20 4.16 -1.36 -2.04
C TRP A 20 4.19 -2.88 -2.11
N LEU A 21 5.35 -3.44 -2.46
CA LEU A 21 5.64 -4.85 -2.45
C LEU A 21 6.22 -5.23 -1.08
N CYS A 22 5.41 -5.84 -0.22
CA CYS A 22 5.81 -6.28 1.12
C CYS A 22 6.00 -7.80 1.15
N GLY A 23 7.08 -8.24 1.78
CA GLY A 23 7.34 -9.67 2.00
C GLY A 23 6.89 -10.09 3.38
N PRO A 24 6.56 -11.37 3.61
CA PRO A 24 5.99 -11.86 4.86
C PRO A 24 6.99 -11.98 6.02
N ASP A 25 8.27 -11.69 5.79
CA ASP A 25 9.35 -11.93 6.74
C ASP A 25 10.41 -10.82 6.70
N GLU A 26 11.37 -10.90 7.61
CA GLU A 26 12.45 -9.92 7.83
C GLU A 26 13.27 -9.64 6.56
N ASP A 27 13.40 -10.63 5.68
CA ASP A 27 14.16 -10.52 4.42
C ASP A 27 13.42 -9.78 3.29
N GLY A 28 12.16 -9.39 3.51
CA GLY A 28 11.34 -8.74 2.50
C GLY A 28 10.98 -9.67 1.34
N CYS A 29 11.13 -9.19 0.10
CA CYS A 29 10.71 -9.90 -1.12
C CYS A 29 11.88 -10.34 -1.99
N PRO A 30 12.35 -11.60 -1.89
CA PRO A 30 13.41 -12.11 -2.73
C PRO A 30 12.94 -12.32 -4.17
N GLU A 31 13.87 -12.25 -5.14
CA GLU A 31 13.57 -12.31 -6.58
C GLU A 31 12.87 -13.61 -7.02
N ASP A 32 13.08 -14.72 -6.31
CA ASP A 32 12.47 -16.02 -6.56
C ASP A 32 11.22 -16.29 -5.69
N GLY A 33 10.85 -15.35 -4.82
CA GLY A 33 9.77 -15.48 -3.84
C GLY A 33 8.61 -14.50 -4.02
N TYR A 34 8.52 -13.78 -5.13
CA TYR A 34 7.48 -12.75 -5.33
C TYR A 34 6.03 -13.27 -5.23
N GLN A 35 5.77 -14.57 -5.46
CA GLN A 35 4.43 -15.15 -5.24
C GLN A 35 4.01 -15.22 -3.76
N PHE A 36 4.97 -15.12 -2.84
CA PHE A 36 4.74 -15.10 -1.39
C PHE A 36 4.63 -13.69 -0.82
N CYS A 37 4.94 -12.68 -1.64
CA CYS A 37 4.78 -11.28 -1.30
C CYS A 37 3.34 -10.81 -1.48
N VAL A 38 3.09 -9.58 -1.05
CA VAL A 38 1.84 -8.88 -1.27
C VAL A 38 2.07 -7.51 -1.88
N CYS A 39 1.14 -7.09 -2.73
CA CYS A 39 1.08 -5.76 -3.31
C CYS A 39 -0.06 -4.95 -2.68
N ILE A 40 0.30 -3.81 -2.12
CA ILE A 40 -0.60 -2.91 -1.37
C ILE A 40 -0.63 -1.57 -2.10
N PRO A 41 -1.80 -1.01 -2.43
CA PRO A 41 -1.89 0.28 -3.13
C PRO A 41 -1.07 1.38 -2.45
N HIS A 42 -0.26 2.09 -3.23
CA HIS A 42 0.42 3.30 -2.77
C HIS A 42 -0.58 4.46 -2.71
N ASN A 43 -0.71 5.11 -1.55
CA ASN A 43 -1.55 6.29 -1.41
C ASN A 43 -0.75 7.55 -1.76
N ASP A 44 -0.78 7.98 -3.02
CA ASP A 44 -0.01 9.15 -3.49
C ASP A 44 -0.19 10.42 -2.64
N ALA A 45 -1.39 10.61 -2.08
CA ALA A 45 -1.74 11.83 -1.34
C ALA A 45 -1.15 11.84 0.08
N GLU A 46 -1.11 10.67 0.74
CA GLU A 46 -0.81 10.57 2.16
C GLU A 46 0.39 9.68 2.45
N ALA A 47 1.00 8.98 1.48
CA ALA A 47 2.01 7.97 1.73
C ALA A 47 3.21 8.46 2.57
N ASN A 48 3.57 9.74 2.45
CA ASN A 48 4.66 10.38 3.22
C ASN A 48 4.19 11.08 4.52
N GLN A 49 2.90 11.00 4.83
CA GLN A 49 2.31 11.52 6.06
C GLN A 49 2.25 10.42 7.13
N PRO A 50 2.09 10.76 8.41
CA PRO A 50 1.99 9.75 9.46
C PRO A 50 0.81 8.79 9.30
N TYR A 51 1.01 7.52 9.64
CA TYR A 51 0.00 6.46 9.65
C TYR A 51 -0.20 5.95 11.06
N CYS A 52 -1.43 5.52 11.35
CA CYS A 52 -1.77 4.76 12.53
C CYS A 52 -1.79 3.26 12.20
N LEU A 53 -1.10 2.46 13.01
CA LEU A 53 -1.25 1.01 13.03
C LEU A 53 -2.40 0.62 13.97
N ASP A 54 -3.42 -0.02 13.42
CA ASP A 54 -4.37 -0.80 14.21
C ASP A 54 -3.79 -2.19 14.43
N PHE A 55 -3.39 -2.49 15.66
CA PHE A 55 -2.76 -3.76 16.01
C PHE A 55 -3.75 -4.92 16.04
N ASP A 56 -5.04 -4.66 16.32
CA ASP A 56 -6.06 -5.71 16.40
C ASP A 56 -6.46 -6.15 14.98
N GLU A 57 -6.60 -5.20 14.06
CA GLU A 57 -6.93 -5.50 12.67
C GLU A 57 -5.71 -5.75 11.78
N LEU A 58 -4.50 -5.43 12.26
CA LEU A 58 -3.27 -5.38 11.46
C LEU A 58 -3.46 -4.52 10.20
N SER A 59 -3.85 -3.27 10.40
CA SER A 59 -4.14 -2.34 9.30
C SER A 59 -3.46 -0.99 9.51
N CYS A 60 -3.08 -0.35 8.40
CA CYS A 60 -2.43 0.96 8.39
C CYS A 60 -3.37 1.99 7.77
N THR A 61 -3.75 3.00 8.54
CA THR A 61 -4.62 4.09 8.08
C THR A 61 -3.91 5.43 8.22
N PRO A 62 -4.03 6.36 7.26
CA PRO A 62 -3.51 7.72 7.43
C PRO A 62 -4.00 8.34 8.74
N LEU A 63 -3.10 8.98 9.49
CA LEU A 63 -3.44 9.58 10.79
C LEU A 63 -4.50 10.68 10.64
N SER A 64 -4.49 11.40 9.52
CA SER A 64 -5.51 12.36 9.06
C SER A 64 -6.93 11.80 8.97
N LYS A 65 -7.06 10.48 8.74
CA LYS A 65 -8.34 9.77 8.58
C LYS A 65 -8.75 9.00 9.84
N THR A 66 -7.95 9.06 10.90
CA THR A 66 -8.13 8.27 12.12
C THR A 66 -8.54 9.18 13.28
N ALA A 67 -9.64 8.86 13.96
CA ALA A 67 -10.15 9.70 15.06
C ALA A 67 -9.31 9.60 16.34
N HIS A 68 -8.71 8.44 16.60
CA HIS A 68 -7.84 8.20 17.75
C HIS A 68 -6.78 7.17 17.39
N CYS A 69 -5.52 7.49 17.64
CA CYS A 69 -4.40 6.57 17.50
C CYS A 69 -3.52 6.70 18.73
N ASP A 70 -3.17 5.58 19.36
CA ASP A 70 -2.14 5.60 20.41
C ASP A 70 -0.82 6.07 19.79
N SER A 71 -0.12 7.00 20.44
CA SER A 71 1.13 7.54 19.91
C SER A 71 2.22 6.48 19.73
N HIS A 72 2.13 5.34 20.42
CA HIS A 72 3.04 4.21 20.28
C HIS A 72 2.84 3.45 18.96
N PHE A 73 1.68 3.61 18.31
CA PHE A 73 1.33 2.98 17.04
C PHE A 73 1.31 3.98 15.87
N VAL A 74 1.90 5.17 16.06
CA VAL A 74 2.06 6.15 14.99
C VAL A 74 3.39 5.95 14.28
N PHE A 75 3.31 5.71 12.97
CA PHE A 75 4.43 5.54 12.06
C PHE A 75 4.60 6.79 11.19
N GLN A 76 5.83 7.04 10.75
CA GLN A 76 6.17 8.28 10.03
C GLN A 76 5.55 8.36 8.63
N ASN A 77 5.33 7.20 8.00
CA ASN A 77 4.83 7.07 6.63
C ASN A 77 4.15 5.72 6.40
N GLN A 78 3.47 5.57 5.26
CA GLN A 78 2.75 4.34 4.89
C GLN A 78 3.67 3.11 4.91
N THR A 79 4.84 3.19 4.28
CA THR A 79 5.77 2.07 4.16
C THR A 79 6.25 1.56 5.52
N SER A 80 6.60 2.46 6.44
CA SER A 80 7.04 2.08 7.79
C SER A 80 5.94 1.40 8.60
N CYS A 81 4.68 1.81 8.40
CA CYS A 81 3.54 1.15 9.01
C CYS A 81 3.34 -0.26 8.42
N LEU A 82 3.32 -0.37 7.09
CA LEU A 82 3.13 -1.64 6.38
C LEU A 82 4.26 -2.64 6.68
N ALA A 83 5.51 -2.19 6.72
CA ALA A 83 6.65 -3.01 7.10
C ALA A 83 6.46 -3.66 8.48
N THR A 84 5.79 -2.96 9.41
CA THR A 84 5.48 -3.52 10.73
C THR A 84 4.46 -4.66 10.65
N ILE A 85 3.39 -4.52 9.83
CA ILE A 85 2.39 -5.58 9.64
C ILE A 85 3.03 -6.85 9.06
N PHE A 86 3.93 -6.68 8.09
CA PHE A 86 4.55 -7.78 7.36
C PHE A 86 5.93 -8.18 7.90
N HIS A 87 6.27 -7.71 9.11
CA HIS A 87 7.51 -8.04 9.81
C HIS A 87 8.79 -7.74 9.00
N SER A 88 8.72 -6.86 8.01
CA SER A 88 9.89 -6.45 7.25
C SER A 88 10.77 -5.57 8.13
N ILE A 89 12.04 -5.94 8.32
CA ILE A 89 12.98 -5.15 9.13
C ILE A 89 13.21 -3.77 8.49
N PRO A 90 13.62 -2.74 9.27
CA PRO A 90 13.84 -1.40 8.76
C PRO A 90 14.82 -1.29 7.58
N ASP A 91 15.73 -2.26 7.46
CA ASP A 91 16.77 -2.29 6.42
C ASP A 91 16.29 -2.86 5.08
N ASN A 92 15.12 -3.53 5.03
CA ASN A 92 14.47 -3.99 3.79
C ASN A 92 12.94 -3.71 3.82
N PRO A 93 12.54 -2.42 3.81
CA PRO A 93 11.13 -2.06 3.80
C PRO A 93 10.46 -2.48 2.49
N CYS A 94 9.12 -2.51 2.50
CA CYS A 94 8.34 -2.77 1.29
C CYS A 94 8.79 -1.86 0.13
N ILE A 95 9.02 -2.47 -1.04
CA ILE A 95 9.62 -1.79 -2.19
C ILE A 95 8.50 -1.21 -3.07
N LEU A 96 8.69 0.00 -3.59
CA LEU A 96 7.74 0.59 -4.52
C LEU A 96 7.85 -0.09 -5.89
N THR A 97 6.74 -0.61 -6.40
CA THR A 97 6.64 -1.29 -7.69
C THR A 97 5.37 -0.87 -8.43
N THR A 98 5.07 -1.52 -9.56
CA THR A 98 3.87 -1.26 -10.37
C THR A 98 2.87 -2.40 -10.29
N LYS A 99 1.61 -2.09 -10.60
CA LYS A 99 0.56 -3.10 -10.77
C LYS A 99 0.92 -4.20 -11.78
N SER A 100 1.62 -3.83 -12.86
CA SER A 100 2.03 -4.77 -13.90
C SER A 100 3.01 -5.80 -13.36
N PHE A 101 4.00 -5.36 -12.58
CA PHE A 101 4.96 -6.24 -11.91
C PHE A 101 4.25 -7.25 -11.00
N CYS A 102 3.37 -6.77 -10.12
CA CYS A 102 2.61 -7.64 -9.22
C CYS A 102 1.77 -8.69 -9.97
N THR A 103 1.20 -8.30 -11.11
CA THR A 103 0.38 -9.20 -11.93
C THR A 103 1.25 -10.25 -12.64
N GLU A 104 2.39 -9.83 -13.20
CA GLU A 104 3.34 -10.71 -13.89
C GLU A 104 3.92 -11.77 -12.95
N HIS A 105 4.21 -11.38 -11.71
CA HIS A 105 4.76 -12.27 -10.68
C HIS A 105 3.70 -12.98 -9.81
N GLN A 106 2.41 -12.88 -10.18
CA GLN A 106 1.29 -13.53 -9.48
C GLN A 106 1.24 -13.23 -7.96
N THR A 107 1.69 -12.04 -7.58
CA THR A 107 1.67 -11.56 -6.20
C THR A 107 0.22 -11.29 -5.77
N ALA A 108 -0.11 -11.55 -4.50
CA ALA A 108 -1.44 -11.24 -3.97
C ALA A 108 -1.65 -9.72 -3.84
N PHE A 109 -2.87 -9.23 -4.06
CA PHE A 109 -3.24 -7.83 -3.89
C PHE A 109 -4.08 -7.65 -2.63
N CYS A 110 -3.65 -6.81 -1.71
CA CYS A 110 -4.41 -6.41 -0.53
C CYS A 110 -5.12 -5.08 -0.76
N ASP A 111 -6.01 -4.68 0.16
CA ASP A 111 -6.55 -3.32 0.15
C ASP A 111 -5.49 -2.28 0.58
N GLU A 112 -5.83 -0.99 0.46
CA GLU A 112 -4.92 0.14 0.77
C GLU A 112 -4.41 0.13 2.22
N SER A 113 -5.17 -0.48 3.13
CA SER A 113 -4.77 -0.58 4.55
C SER A 113 -3.66 -1.60 4.77
N GLY A 114 -3.41 -2.48 3.79
CA GLY A 114 -2.45 -3.56 3.89
C GLY A 114 -2.90 -4.72 4.77
N ARG A 115 -4.17 -4.76 5.19
CA ARG A 115 -4.67 -5.80 6.09
C ARG A 115 -4.55 -7.20 5.46
N PRO A 116 -3.85 -8.17 6.09
CA PRO A 116 -3.57 -9.48 5.49
C PRO A 116 -4.82 -10.26 5.05
N GLY A 117 -5.93 -10.12 5.79
CA GLY A 117 -7.20 -10.79 5.46
C GLY A 117 -7.89 -10.29 4.19
N THR A 118 -7.39 -9.22 3.56
CA THR A 118 -7.96 -8.64 2.33
C THR A 118 -7.18 -9.04 1.08
N CYS A 119 -6.06 -9.74 1.24
CA CYS A 119 -5.16 -10.10 0.16
C CYS A 119 -5.76 -11.21 -0.72
N ASN A 120 -5.82 -10.96 -2.02
CA ASN A 120 -6.38 -11.89 -3.00
C ASN A 120 -5.45 -12.04 -4.20
N TYR A 121 -5.25 -13.28 -4.64
CA TYR A 121 -4.47 -13.56 -5.84
C TYR A 121 -5.22 -13.11 -7.11
N PRO A 122 -4.51 -12.63 -8.14
CA PRO A 122 -5.12 -12.28 -9.42
C PRO A 122 -5.83 -13.50 -10.03
N LYS A 123 -7.03 -13.29 -10.58
CA LYS A 123 -7.96 -14.35 -11.05
C LYS A 123 -7.41 -15.27 -12.16
N ASN A 124 -6.23 -14.98 -12.71
CA ASN A 124 -5.54 -15.77 -13.71
C ASN A 124 -4.36 -16.57 -13.13
N ALA A 125 -4.17 -16.59 -11.80
CA ALA A 125 -3.22 -17.45 -11.11
C ALA A 125 -3.78 -18.88 -11.00
N THR A 126 -3.98 -19.54 -12.15
CA THR A 126 -4.24 -20.98 -12.23
C THR A 126 -2.99 -21.64 -12.79
N ASN A 127 -2.35 -22.47 -11.95
CA ASN A 127 -1.46 -23.54 -12.41
C ASN A 127 -2.17 -24.48 -13.37
#